data_AF-A0A8B6CB80-F1
#
_entry.id   AF-A0A8B6CB80-F1
#
_cell.length_a   1.000
_cell.length_b   1.000
_cell.length_c   1.000
_cell.angle_alpha   90.00
_cell.angle_beta   90.00
_cell.angle_gamma   90.00
#
_symmetry.space_group_name_H-M   'P 1'
#
loop_
_entity.id
_entity.type
_entity.pdbx_description
1 polymer ?
#
loop_
_entity_poly.entity_id
_entity_poly.type
_entity_poly.pdbx_seq_one_letter_code
_entity_poly.pdbx_strand_id
1 'polypeptide(L)'
;MSRSSKEQEITEMVETLVTVDTSFENLSNKLKLSKDVRNKAWDYWQIVEQVTADLKEISKSDLLACCIYQAVIDTRMPYGPTDPQLQCGYIGQPEITITDLLMSSEKTVTSLFQSMNVLRDVISISEAVKYHLTQLERKFCIVSGIFHTFERDMKELSVPDFKERKTLCWVLFLLTKGALLTDDLLVDAFFLLICCVEYIIRSTPGFQLNPPLDNMKITSMENADIQEVTMLQKLSEIFGLSFEEVLTVQVNRTEAYFGSLPHIDGELNVS
;
A
#
# COMPACT_ATOMS: atom_id res chain seq x y z
N MET A 1 -23.72 -26.29 -56.25
CA MET A 1 -23.06 -26.78 -55.01
C MET A 1 -21.80 -26.00 -54.61
N SER A 2 -21.43 -24.88 -55.26
CA SER A 2 -20.19 -24.13 -54.92
C SER A 2 -20.39 -22.82 -54.15
N ARG A 3 -21.63 -22.30 -54.03
CA ARG A 3 -21.93 -21.11 -53.19
C ARG A 3 -22.03 -21.43 -51.70
N SER A 4 -22.58 -22.59 -51.35
CA SER A 4 -22.77 -23.04 -49.95
C SER A 4 -21.44 -23.24 -49.21
N SER A 5 -20.39 -23.76 -49.87
CA SER A 5 -19.08 -23.94 -49.23
C SER A 5 -18.34 -22.63 -49.00
N LYS A 6 -18.53 -21.62 -49.86
CA LYS A 6 -17.92 -20.30 -49.66
C LYS A 6 -18.64 -19.50 -48.56
N GLU A 7 -19.96 -19.68 -48.42
CA GLU A 7 -20.71 -19.10 -47.31
C GLU A 7 -20.37 -19.79 -45.97
N GLN A 8 -20.09 -21.10 -45.97
CA GLN A 8 -19.58 -21.80 -44.79
C GLN A 8 -18.14 -21.40 -44.42
N GLU A 9 -17.22 -21.24 -45.38
CA GLU A 9 -15.87 -20.72 -45.11
C GLU A 9 -15.88 -19.27 -44.63
N ILE A 10 -16.80 -18.43 -45.12
CA ILE A 10 -16.97 -17.06 -44.61
C ILE A 10 -17.62 -17.06 -43.22
N THR A 11 -18.51 -18.02 -42.93
CA THR A 11 -19.11 -18.15 -41.59
C THR A 11 -18.08 -18.65 -40.58
N GLU A 12 -17.23 -19.64 -40.94
CA GLU A 12 -16.11 -20.09 -40.10
C GLU A 12 -14.98 -19.04 -39.98
N MET A 13 -14.73 -18.23 -41.01
CA MET A 13 -13.78 -17.11 -40.91
C MET A 13 -14.32 -15.94 -40.07
N VAL A 14 -15.64 -15.74 -40.01
CA VAL A 14 -16.28 -14.69 -39.19
C VAL A 14 -16.53 -15.16 -37.75
N GLU A 15 -16.50 -16.47 -37.49
CA GLU A 15 -16.54 -17.07 -36.14
C GLU A 15 -15.17 -17.10 -35.42
N THR A 16 -14.17 -16.37 -35.93
CA THR A 16 -13.12 -15.77 -35.07
C THR A 16 -13.60 -14.42 -34.51
N LEU A 17 -14.89 -14.34 -34.16
CA LEU A 17 -15.34 -13.44 -33.12
C LEU A 17 -14.56 -13.82 -31.87
N VAL A 18 -13.61 -12.96 -31.51
CA VAL A 18 -12.90 -12.96 -30.23
C VAL A 18 -13.97 -13.09 -29.14
N THR A 19 -14.25 -14.31 -28.70
CA THR A 19 -15.15 -14.56 -27.59
C THR A 19 -14.39 -14.08 -26.37
N VAL A 20 -14.66 -12.84 -25.99
CA VAL A 20 -14.03 -12.24 -24.81
C VAL A 20 -14.31 -13.16 -23.64
N ASP A 21 -13.26 -13.49 -22.89
CA ASP A 21 -13.34 -14.44 -21.80
C ASP A 21 -14.35 -13.95 -20.76
N THR A 22 -15.31 -14.82 -20.40
CA THR A 22 -16.36 -14.45 -19.44
C THR A 22 -15.79 -14.05 -18.08
N SER A 23 -14.65 -14.62 -17.68
CA SER A 23 -13.97 -14.26 -16.42
C SER A 23 -13.34 -12.88 -16.51
N PHE A 24 -12.76 -12.53 -17.67
CA PHE A 24 -12.20 -11.19 -17.93
C PHE A 24 -13.29 -10.12 -17.92
N GLU A 25 -14.41 -10.37 -18.58
CA GLU A 25 -15.54 -9.45 -18.60
C GLU A 25 -16.13 -9.25 -17.20
N ASN A 26 -16.31 -10.33 -16.44
CA ASN A 26 -16.81 -10.24 -15.07
C ASN A 26 -15.89 -9.37 -14.18
N LEU A 27 -14.57 -9.58 -14.24
CA LEU A 27 -13.61 -8.80 -13.46
C LEU A 27 -13.55 -7.34 -13.91
N SER A 28 -13.55 -7.10 -15.23
CA SER A 28 -13.54 -5.76 -15.81
C SER A 28 -14.80 -4.97 -15.46
N ASN A 29 -15.96 -5.61 -15.45
CA ASN A 29 -17.22 -5.00 -15.07
C ASN A 29 -17.29 -4.73 -13.56
N LYS A 30 -16.76 -5.63 -12.72
CA LYS A 30 -16.65 -5.43 -11.26
C LYS A 30 -15.79 -4.21 -10.91
N LEU A 31 -14.69 -4.03 -11.65
CA LEU A 31 -13.75 -2.91 -11.50
C LEU A 31 -14.19 -1.63 -12.21
N LYS A 32 -15.27 -1.68 -13.01
CA LYS A 32 -15.78 -0.55 -13.80
C LYS A 32 -14.71 0.09 -14.70
N LEU A 33 -13.88 -0.73 -15.33
CA LEU A 33 -12.77 -0.28 -16.17
C LEU A 33 -13.24 0.48 -17.42
N SER A 34 -12.48 1.52 -17.78
CA SER A 34 -12.61 2.26 -19.03
C SER A 34 -12.32 1.38 -20.23
N LYS A 35 -12.80 1.83 -21.40
CA LYS A 35 -12.59 1.10 -22.65
C LYS A 35 -11.10 0.96 -22.98
N ASP A 36 -10.30 1.99 -22.71
CA ASP A 36 -8.87 2.00 -23.02
C ASP A 36 -8.10 0.98 -22.17
N VAL A 37 -8.35 0.96 -20.86
CA VAL A 37 -7.75 -0.03 -19.95
C VAL A 37 -8.23 -1.44 -20.30
N ARG A 38 -9.52 -1.62 -20.59
CA ARG A 38 -10.07 -2.92 -20.97
C ARG A 38 -9.44 -3.47 -22.25
N ASN A 39 -9.36 -2.65 -23.31
CA ASN A 39 -8.75 -3.05 -24.57
C ASN A 39 -7.28 -3.44 -24.36
N LYS A 40 -6.52 -2.60 -23.64
CA LYS A 40 -5.11 -2.87 -23.35
C LYS A 40 -4.91 -4.13 -22.50
N ALA A 41 -5.75 -4.35 -21.50
CA ALA A 41 -5.71 -5.55 -20.67
C ALA A 41 -6.06 -6.81 -21.47
N TRP A 42 -6.98 -6.69 -22.44
CA TRP A 42 -7.32 -7.77 -23.35
C TRP A 42 -6.16 -8.11 -24.30
N ASP A 43 -5.46 -7.11 -24.83
CA ASP A 43 -4.24 -7.32 -25.64
C ASP A 43 -3.19 -8.12 -24.84
N TYR A 44 -2.99 -7.77 -23.56
CA TYR A 44 -2.09 -8.53 -22.68
C TYR A 44 -2.60 -9.95 -22.43
N TRP A 45 -3.90 -10.12 -22.19
CA TRP A 45 -4.48 -11.44 -21.98
C TRP A 45 -4.26 -12.34 -23.20
N GLN A 46 -4.44 -11.83 -24.42
CA GLN A 46 -4.21 -12.61 -25.65
C GLN A 46 -2.76 -13.10 -25.79
N ILE A 47 -1.78 -12.30 -25.35
CA ILE A 47 -0.36 -12.71 -25.33
C ILE A 47 -0.13 -13.78 -24.25
N VAL A 48 -0.66 -13.55 -23.04
CA VAL A 48 -0.52 -14.49 -21.92
C VAL A 48 -1.19 -15.82 -22.21
N GLU A 49 -2.35 -15.81 -22.87
CA GLU A 49 -3.10 -16.99 -23.25
C GLU A 49 -2.27 -17.96 -24.09
N GLN A 50 -1.45 -17.43 -25.01
CA GLN A 50 -0.56 -18.21 -25.89
C GLN A 50 0.56 -18.93 -25.13
N VAL A 51 0.98 -18.41 -23.98
CA VAL A 51 2.08 -18.95 -23.15
C VAL A 51 1.58 -19.59 -21.85
N THR A 52 0.26 -19.74 -21.68
CA THR A 52 -0.34 -20.31 -20.46
C THR A 52 0.20 -21.71 -20.12
N ALA A 53 0.62 -22.47 -21.14
CA ALA A 53 1.20 -23.80 -20.96
C ALA A 53 2.51 -23.79 -20.13
N ASP A 54 3.25 -22.69 -20.17
CA ASP A 54 4.49 -22.49 -19.41
C ASP A 54 4.22 -21.89 -18.01
N LEU A 55 3.01 -21.39 -17.76
CA LEU A 55 2.58 -20.69 -16.55
C LEU A 55 1.67 -21.55 -15.63
N LYS A 56 1.83 -22.87 -15.66
CA LYS A 56 0.93 -23.84 -14.98
C LYS A 56 0.77 -23.65 -13.47
N GLU A 57 1.71 -22.97 -12.82
CA GLU A 57 1.68 -22.70 -11.38
C GLU A 57 0.74 -21.55 -11.01
N ILE A 58 0.33 -20.72 -11.98
CA ILE A 58 -0.47 -19.52 -11.74
C ILE A 58 -1.91 -19.75 -12.17
N SER A 59 -2.87 -19.35 -11.32
CA SER A 59 -4.27 -19.48 -11.68
C SER A 59 -4.65 -18.49 -12.79
N LYS A 60 -5.61 -18.86 -13.65
CA LYS A 60 -6.16 -17.96 -14.68
C LYS A 60 -6.62 -16.61 -14.11
N SER A 61 -7.22 -16.63 -12.92
CA SER A 61 -7.66 -15.41 -12.25
C SER A 61 -6.50 -14.48 -11.86
N ASP A 62 -5.36 -15.04 -11.43
CA ASP A 62 -4.16 -14.25 -11.12
C ASP A 62 -3.55 -13.66 -12.40
N LEU A 63 -3.49 -14.43 -13.48
CA LEU A 63 -3.00 -13.96 -14.77
C LEU A 63 -3.87 -12.81 -15.32
N LEU A 64 -5.19 -12.91 -15.19
CA LEU A 64 -6.12 -11.83 -15.56
C LEU A 64 -5.89 -10.58 -14.71
N ALA A 65 -5.70 -10.73 -13.39
CA ALA A 65 -5.35 -9.61 -12.51
C ALA A 65 -4.02 -8.97 -12.90
N CYS A 66 -3.02 -9.76 -13.29
CA CYS A 66 -1.72 -9.26 -13.80
C CYS A 66 -1.87 -8.50 -15.12
N CYS A 67 -2.74 -8.94 -16.03
CA CYS A 67 -3.01 -8.23 -17.29
C CYS A 67 -3.70 -6.89 -17.04
N ILE A 68 -4.69 -6.85 -16.14
CA ILE A 68 -5.37 -5.60 -15.75
C ILE A 68 -4.40 -4.66 -15.02
N TYR A 69 -3.58 -5.20 -14.12
CA TYR A 69 -2.53 -4.42 -13.44
C TYR A 69 -1.60 -3.74 -14.45
N GLN A 70 -1.07 -4.50 -15.42
CA GLN A 70 -0.23 -3.96 -16.49
C GLN A 70 -0.92 -2.85 -17.28
N ALA A 71 -2.15 -3.12 -17.73
CA ALA A 71 -2.92 -2.16 -18.51
C ALA A 71 -3.17 -0.85 -17.77
N VAL A 72 -3.55 -0.90 -16.47
CA VAL A 72 -3.79 0.29 -15.65
C VAL A 72 -2.54 1.16 -15.51
N ILE A 73 -1.35 0.55 -15.49
CA ILE A 73 -0.09 1.30 -15.40
C ILE A 73 0.32 1.86 -16.76
N ASP A 74 0.26 1.04 -17.82
CA ASP A 74 0.71 1.47 -19.15
C ASP A 74 -0.19 2.51 -19.79
N THR A 75 -1.49 2.51 -19.50
CA THR A 75 -2.39 3.60 -19.96
C THR A 75 -2.06 4.93 -19.29
N ARG A 76 -1.38 4.91 -18.14
CA ARG A 76 -0.96 6.11 -17.39
C ARG A 76 0.48 6.52 -17.65
N MET A 77 1.35 5.58 -17.99
CA MET A 77 2.80 5.80 -18.15
C MET A 77 3.34 4.94 -19.30
N PRO A 78 2.92 5.17 -20.55
CA PRO A 78 3.35 4.35 -21.69
C PRO A 78 4.87 4.31 -21.89
N TYR A 79 5.62 5.31 -21.40
CA TYR A 79 7.08 5.39 -21.54
C TYR A 79 7.84 5.25 -20.22
N GLY A 80 7.21 4.71 -19.17
CA GLY A 80 7.86 4.41 -17.89
C GLY A 80 8.45 5.64 -17.17
N PRO A 81 9.61 5.54 -16.51
CA PRO A 81 10.21 6.66 -15.78
C PRO A 81 10.57 7.86 -16.65
N THR A 82 10.67 7.65 -17.97
CA THR A 82 10.93 8.70 -18.96
C THR A 82 9.68 9.35 -19.52
N ASP A 83 8.50 9.02 -18.98
CA ASP A 83 7.25 9.56 -19.47
C ASP A 83 7.24 11.11 -19.40
N PRO A 84 6.93 11.81 -20.50
CA PRO A 84 6.81 13.26 -20.48
C PRO A 84 5.80 13.76 -19.43
N GLN A 85 4.78 12.97 -19.10
CA GLN A 85 3.80 13.33 -18.08
C GLN A 85 4.42 13.36 -16.68
N LEU A 86 5.35 12.43 -16.39
CA LEU A 86 6.17 12.44 -15.17
C LEU A 86 7.06 13.70 -15.11
N GLN A 87 7.69 14.08 -16.22
CA GLN A 87 8.52 15.29 -16.29
C GLN A 87 7.72 16.58 -16.07
N CYS A 88 6.46 16.59 -16.51
CA CYS A 88 5.52 17.68 -16.30
C CYS A 88 4.84 17.65 -14.91
N GLY A 89 5.24 16.73 -14.01
CA GLY A 89 4.68 16.59 -12.66
C GLY A 89 3.23 16.09 -12.64
N TYR A 90 2.71 15.59 -13.75
CA TYR A 90 1.35 15.11 -13.87
C TYR A 90 1.34 13.60 -14.01
N ILE A 91 0.98 12.90 -12.94
CA ILE A 91 0.60 11.50 -13.02
C ILE A 91 -0.91 11.47 -12.79
N GLY A 92 -1.69 11.17 -13.84
CA GLY A 92 -3.13 11.02 -13.69
C GLY A 92 -3.46 10.03 -12.57
N GLN A 93 -4.47 10.33 -11.75
CA GLN A 93 -4.92 9.39 -10.74
C GLN A 93 -5.25 8.05 -11.39
N PRO A 94 -4.87 6.91 -10.77
CA PRO A 94 -5.22 5.63 -11.33
C PRO A 94 -6.73 5.48 -11.38
N GLU A 95 -7.24 4.91 -12.47
CA GLU A 95 -8.66 4.63 -12.60
C GLU A 95 -9.15 3.68 -11.50
N ILE A 96 -8.30 2.71 -11.12
CA ILE A 96 -8.53 1.80 -9.99
C ILE A 96 -7.27 1.71 -9.13
N THR A 97 -7.46 1.56 -7.81
CA THR A 97 -6.33 1.29 -6.93
C THR A 97 -5.92 -0.18 -7.00
N ILE A 98 -4.69 -0.49 -6.59
CA ILE A 98 -4.24 -1.88 -6.43
C ILE A 98 -5.13 -2.62 -5.42
N THR A 99 -5.58 -1.93 -4.37
CA THR A 99 -6.51 -2.51 -3.39
C THR A 99 -7.83 -2.91 -4.04
N ASP A 100 -8.38 -2.08 -4.93
CA ASP A 100 -9.61 -2.42 -5.67
C ASP A 100 -9.41 -3.66 -6.55
N LEU A 101 -8.28 -3.76 -7.23
CA LEU A 101 -7.90 -4.92 -8.05
C LEU A 101 -7.80 -6.20 -7.21
N LEU A 102 -7.06 -6.14 -6.10
CA LEU A 102 -6.84 -7.28 -5.20
C LEU A 102 -8.14 -7.75 -4.56
N MET A 103 -8.96 -6.83 -4.06
CA MET A 103 -10.27 -7.14 -3.49
C MET A 103 -11.23 -7.70 -4.55
N SER A 104 -11.19 -7.18 -5.77
CA SER A 104 -12.07 -7.63 -6.85
C SER A 104 -11.70 -9.02 -7.37
N SER A 105 -10.42 -9.37 -7.34
CA SER A 105 -9.88 -10.68 -7.73
C SER A 105 -9.75 -11.67 -6.57
N GLU A 106 -10.06 -11.25 -5.34
CA GLU A 106 -9.92 -12.06 -4.11
C GLU A 106 -8.48 -12.55 -3.88
N LYS A 107 -7.50 -11.70 -4.22
CA LYS A 107 -6.07 -12.02 -4.16
C LYS A 107 -5.33 -11.21 -3.11
N THR A 108 -4.23 -11.76 -2.64
CA THR A 108 -3.28 -11.04 -1.78
C THR A 108 -2.26 -10.29 -2.64
N VAL A 109 -1.66 -9.24 -2.09
CA VAL A 109 -0.58 -8.53 -2.76
C VAL A 109 0.65 -9.43 -3.00
N THR A 110 0.88 -10.41 -2.12
CA THR A 110 1.94 -11.41 -2.29
C THR A 110 1.70 -12.33 -3.49
N SER A 111 0.44 -12.73 -3.73
CA SER A 111 0.05 -13.48 -4.93
C SER A 111 0.32 -12.66 -6.19
N LEU A 112 -0.01 -11.35 -6.17
CA LEU A 112 0.29 -10.46 -7.30
C LEU A 112 1.79 -10.38 -7.57
N PHE A 113 2.64 -10.21 -6.56
CA PHE A 113 4.09 -10.17 -6.72
C PHE A 113 4.64 -11.49 -7.29
N GLN A 114 4.20 -12.63 -6.75
CA GLN A 114 4.61 -13.94 -7.23
C GLN A 114 4.20 -14.15 -8.69
N SER A 115 2.95 -13.85 -9.03
CA SER A 115 2.44 -14.02 -10.39
C SER A 115 3.12 -13.10 -11.38
N MET A 116 3.32 -11.82 -11.03
CA MET A 116 4.05 -10.86 -11.87
C MET A 116 5.52 -11.26 -12.04
N ASN A 117 6.14 -11.82 -11.01
CA ASN A 117 7.53 -12.26 -11.05
C ASN A 117 7.74 -13.47 -11.97
N VAL A 118 6.81 -14.43 -11.99
CA VAL A 118 6.88 -15.53 -12.96
C VAL A 118 6.52 -15.03 -14.36
N LEU A 119 5.52 -14.15 -14.46
CA LEU A 119 5.06 -13.61 -15.74
C LEU A 119 6.17 -12.85 -16.47
N ARG A 120 6.98 -12.07 -15.76
CA ARG A 120 8.08 -11.29 -16.35
C ARG A 120 9.19 -12.15 -16.97
N ASP A 121 9.29 -13.41 -16.56
CA ASP A 121 10.31 -14.34 -17.04
C ASP A 121 9.88 -14.98 -18.37
N VAL A 122 8.58 -14.97 -18.66
CA VAL A 122 7.98 -15.57 -19.87
C VAL A 122 7.59 -14.51 -20.91
N ILE A 123 7.10 -13.35 -20.48
CA ILE A 123 6.70 -12.25 -21.36
C ILE A 123 7.47 -10.96 -21.10
N SER A 124 7.64 -10.17 -22.16
CA SER A 124 8.22 -8.83 -22.03
C SER A 124 7.21 -7.89 -21.38
N ILE A 125 7.53 -7.41 -20.18
CA ILE A 125 6.76 -6.40 -19.44
C ILE A 125 7.39 -5.02 -19.68
N SER A 126 6.56 -3.97 -19.74
CA SER A 126 7.02 -2.58 -19.91
C SER A 126 7.90 -2.11 -18.74
N GLU A 127 8.79 -1.15 -19.01
CA GLU A 127 9.60 -0.51 -17.97
C GLU A 127 8.74 0.25 -16.94
N ALA A 128 7.58 0.76 -17.36
CA ALA A 128 6.63 1.42 -16.48
C ALA A 128 6.08 0.48 -15.41
N VAL A 129 5.63 -0.70 -15.85
CA VAL A 129 5.12 -1.73 -14.95
C VAL A 129 6.22 -2.26 -14.05
N LYS A 130 7.42 -2.52 -14.58
CA LYS A 130 8.56 -2.97 -13.76
C LYS A 130 8.89 -1.97 -12.66
N TYR A 131 9.02 -0.70 -13.02
CA TYR A 131 9.27 0.37 -12.06
C TYR A 131 8.18 0.43 -10.99
N HIS A 132 6.91 0.46 -11.41
CA HIS A 132 5.78 0.55 -10.49
C HIS A 132 5.68 -0.68 -9.57
N LEU A 133 5.97 -1.87 -10.08
CA LEU A 133 6.01 -3.12 -9.31
C LEU A 133 7.09 -3.06 -8.22
N THR A 134 8.30 -2.64 -8.56
CA THR A 134 9.40 -2.48 -7.58
C THR A 134 9.06 -1.44 -6.51
N GLN A 135 8.45 -0.30 -6.88
CA GLN A 135 8.01 0.70 -5.90
C GLN A 135 6.91 0.13 -4.98
N LEU A 136 5.97 -0.63 -5.53
CA LEU A 136 4.91 -1.26 -4.77
C LEU A 136 5.44 -2.31 -3.78
N GLU A 137 6.35 -3.18 -4.23
CA GLU A 137 7.02 -4.17 -3.38
C GLU A 137 7.76 -3.50 -2.23
N ARG A 138 8.55 -2.46 -2.51
CA ARG A 138 9.29 -1.72 -1.49
C ARG A 138 8.36 -1.09 -0.46
N LYS A 139 7.32 -0.40 -0.91
CA LYS A 139 6.30 0.21 -0.03
C LYS A 139 5.60 -0.82 0.82
N PHE A 140 5.19 -1.93 0.23
CA PHE A 140 4.52 -3.01 0.95
C PHE A 140 5.44 -3.62 2.01
N CYS A 141 6.69 -3.96 1.67
CA CYS A 141 7.65 -4.54 2.60
C CYS A 141 7.93 -3.62 3.79
N ILE A 142 8.10 -2.32 3.55
CA ILE A 142 8.35 -1.34 4.62
C ILE A 142 7.12 -1.19 5.51
N VAL A 143 5.95 -0.91 4.92
CA VAL A 143 4.72 -0.68 5.69
C VAL A 143 4.31 -1.94 6.45
N SER A 144 4.42 -3.13 5.84
CA SER A 144 4.14 -4.40 6.50
C SER A 144 5.16 -4.69 7.62
N GLY A 145 6.46 -4.45 7.39
CA GLY A 145 7.50 -4.64 8.41
C GLY A 145 7.31 -3.73 9.62
N ILE A 146 6.98 -2.46 9.39
CA ILE A 146 6.67 -1.50 10.45
C ILE A 146 5.37 -1.90 11.16
N PHE A 147 4.34 -2.29 10.43
CA PHE A 147 3.06 -2.71 11.02
C PHE A 147 3.24 -3.92 11.93
N HIS A 148 3.97 -4.96 11.48
CA HIS A 148 4.23 -6.14 12.31
C HIS A 148 5.03 -5.81 13.57
N THR A 149 6.03 -4.93 13.45
CA THR A 149 6.82 -4.47 14.59
C THR A 149 5.96 -3.66 15.56
N PHE A 150 5.17 -2.74 15.02
CA PHE A 150 4.17 -1.99 15.77
C PHE A 150 3.22 -2.93 16.50
N GLU A 151 2.60 -3.91 15.84
CA GLU A 151 1.67 -4.85 16.48
C GLU A 151 2.33 -5.68 17.60
N ARG A 152 3.59 -6.11 17.40
CA ARG A 152 4.35 -6.89 18.38
C ARG A 152 4.65 -6.06 19.62
N ASP A 153 5.28 -4.90 19.45
CA ASP A 153 5.79 -4.09 20.56
C ASP A 153 4.64 -3.38 21.30
N MET A 154 3.59 -3.00 20.58
CA MET A 154 2.37 -2.42 21.16
C MET A 154 1.60 -3.43 22.02
N LYS A 155 1.66 -4.73 21.71
CA LYS A 155 1.05 -5.77 22.54
C LYS A 155 1.72 -5.88 23.91
N GLU A 156 3.04 -5.68 23.98
CA GLU A 156 3.79 -5.71 25.24
C GLU A 156 3.42 -4.56 26.18
N LEU A 157 2.96 -3.43 25.61
CA LEU A 157 2.55 -2.24 26.38
C LEU A 157 1.16 -2.37 27.04
N SER A 158 0.44 -3.47 26.80
CA SER A 158 -0.72 -3.95 27.58
C SER A 158 -1.75 -2.91 28.05
N VAL A 159 -2.22 -1.98 27.19
CA VAL A 159 -3.22 -0.93 27.55
C VAL A 159 -4.67 -1.43 27.32
N PRO A 160 -5.66 -1.15 28.20
CA PRO A 160 -7.07 -1.50 27.97
C PRO A 160 -7.68 -0.51 26.96
N ASP A 161 -8.68 -0.93 26.20
CA ASP A 161 -9.28 -0.11 25.11
C ASP A 161 -8.37 0.12 23.88
N PHE A 162 -7.49 -0.85 23.64
CA PHE A 162 -6.39 -0.74 22.69
C PHE A 162 -6.77 -0.62 21.22
N LYS A 163 -7.95 -1.09 20.81
CA LYS A 163 -8.27 -1.22 19.38
C LYS A 163 -8.38 0.13 18.70
N GLU A 164 -9.09 1.08 19.32
CA GLU A 164 -9.30 2.41 18.76
C GLU A 164 -8.02 3.25 18.80
N ARG A 165 -7.28 3.21 19.91
CA ARG A 165 -5.99 3.92 20.03
C ARG A 165 -4.91 3.36 19.11
N LYS A 166 -4.84 2.04 18.95
CA LYS A 166 -3.94 1.40 17.99
C LYS A 166 -4.28 1.83 16.57
N THR A 167 -5.57 1.89 16.24
CA THR A 167 -6.04 2.38 14.94
C THR A 167 -5.67 3.85 14.77
N LEU A 168 -5.90 4.69 15.77
CA LEU A 168 -5.55 6.11 15.74
C LEU A 168 -4.05 6.33 15.57
N CYS A 169 -3.21 5.62 16.34
CA CYS A 169 -1.76 5.71 16.23
C CYS A 169 -1.26 5.26 14.85
N TRP A 170 -1.84 4.18 14.31
CA TRP A 170 -1.49 3.69 12.98
C TRP A 170 -1.91 4.67 11.87
N VAL A 171 -3.12 5.24 11.96
CA VAL A 171 -3.60 6.26 11.02
C VAL A 171 -2.74 7.52 11.10
N LEU A 172 -2.42 7.99 12.32
CA LEU A 172 -1.52 9.12 12.52
C LEU A 172 -0.16 8.86 11.89
N PHE A 173 0.40 7.66 12.07
CA PHE A 173 1.65 7.25 11.42
C PHE A 173 1.54 7.28 9.89
N LEU A 174 0.48 6.72 9.30
CA LEU A 174 0.28 6.71 7.84
C LEU A 174 0.17 8.14 7.27
N LEU A 175 -0.55 9.03 7.96
CA LEU A 175 -0.68 10.43 7.58
C LEU A 175 0.67 11.15 7.68
N THR A 176 1.38 10.94 8.78
CA THR A 176 2.69 11.58 9.05
C THR A 176 3.75 11.09 8.07
N LYS A 177 3.80 9.78 7.78
CA LYS A 177 4.67 9.23 6.73
C LYS A 177 4.35 9.87 5.38
N GLY A 178 3.07 9.95 5.00
CA GLY A 178 2.65 10.52 3.72
C GLY A 178 3.02 12.00 3.56
N ALA A 179 3.01 12.77 4.66
CA ALA A 179 3.35 14.19 4.66
C ALA A 179 4.86 14.46 4.77
N LEU A 180 5.59 13.67 5.58
CA LEU A 180 6.96 13.99 5.99
C LEU A 180 8.03 13.07 5.39
N LEU A 181 7.66 11.91 4.84
CA LEU A 181 8.59 10.99 4.18
C LEU A 181 8.16 10.72 2.75
N THR A 182 8.90 11.32 1.82
CA THR A 182 8.85 10.98 0.40
C THR A 182 9.59 9.67 0.11
N ASP A 183 10.57 9.34 0.95
CA ASP A 183 11.45 8.20 0.75
C ASP A 183 10.96 6.96 1.49
N ASP A 184 11.32 5.82 0.92
CA ASP A 184 11.03 4.49 1.45
C ASP A 184 12.21 4.00 2.29
N LEU A 185 12.65 4.82 3.25
CA LEU A 185 13.67 4.47 4.24
C LEU A 185 13.00 3.90 5.49
N LEU A 186 13.35 2.66 5.82
CA LEU A 186 12.73 1.92 6.92
C LEU A 186 13.00 2.59 8.28
N VAL A 187 14.25 3.01 8.51
CA VAL A 187 14.69 3.59 9.79
C VAL A 187 13.97 4.89 10.11
N ASP A 188 13.88 5.81 9.15
CA ASP A 188 13.16 7.07 9.34
C ASP A 188 11.67 6.87 9.62
N ALA A 189 11.07 5.87 8.97
CA ALA A 189 9.68 5.52 9.20
C ALA A 189 9.49 4.91 10.62
N PHE A 190 10.48 4.19 11.16
CA PHE A 190 10.47 3.78 12.57
C PHE A 190 10.58 4.97 13.53
N PHE A 191 11.48 5.93 13.26
CA PHE A 191 11.58 7.14 14.08
C PHE A 191 10.27 7.92 14.12
N LEU A 192 9.60 8.06 12.96
CA LEU A 192 8.26 8.66 12.90
C LEU A 192 7.22 7.88 13.69
N LEU A 193 7.23 6.54 13.61
CA LEU A 193 6.30 5.71 14.37
C LEU A 193 6.44 5.96 15.88
N ILE A 194 7.66 6.02 16.41
CA ILE A 194 7.89 6.28 17.83
C ILE A 194 7.42 7.67 18.23
N CYS A 195 7.64 8.68 17.39
CA CYS A 195 7.10 10.02 17.63
C CYS A 195 5.55 10.02 17.66
N CYS A 196 4.90 9.23 16.81
CA CYS A 196 3.44 9.08 16.83
C CYS A 196 2.96 8.37 18.10
N VAL A 197 3.66 7.32 18.53
CA VAL A 197 3.35 6.58 19.77
C VAL A 197 3.50 7.49 20.99
N GLU A 198 4.61 8.23 21.09
CA GLU A 198 4.84 9.22 22.15
C GLU A 198 3.71 10.25 22.20
N TYR A 199 3.35 10.82 21.05
CA TYR A 199 2.31 11.85 20.97
C TYR A 199 0.96 11.32 21.48
N ILE A 200 0.57 10.10 21.10
CA ILE A 200 -0.68 9.47 21.55
C ILE A 200 -0.64 9.17 23.05
N ILE A 201 0.48 8.70 23.60
CA ILE A 201 0.61 8.42 25.04
C ILE A 201 0.58 9.75 25.83
N ARG A 202 1.28 10.78 25.36
CA ARG A 202 1.24 12.13 25.96
C ARG A 202 -0.17 12.72 25.94
N SER A 203 -0.91 12.53 24.86
CA SER A 203 -2.31 12.99 24.73
C SER A 203 -3.31 12.15 25.55
N THR A 204 -2.95 10.93 25.94
CA THR A 204 -3.85 10.01 26.66
C THR A 204 -3.82 10.26 28.17
N PRO A 205 -4.95 10.58 28.83
CA PRO A 205 -5.01 10.71 30.30
C PRO A 205 -4.44 9.49 31.05
N GLY A 206 -3.71 9.73 32.14
CA GLY A 206 -2.94 8.68 32.84
C GLY A 206 -3.77 7.51 33.36
N PHE A 207 -5.03 7.73 33.76
CA PHE A 207 -5.94 6.67 34.20
C PHE A 207 -6.41 5.72 33.08
N GLN A 208 -6.16 6.07 31.82
CA GLN A 208 -6.42 5.23 30.65
C GLN A 208 -5.15 4.49 30.17
N LEU A 209 -4.01 4.71 30.84
CA LEU A 209 -2.77 3.99 30.60
C LEU A 209 -2.63 2.88 31.65
N ASN A 210 -2.09 1.74 31.23
CA ASN A 210 -1.71 0.67 32.16
C ASN A 210 -0.23 0.78 32.52
N PRO A 211 0.20 0.16 33.64
CA PRO A 211 1.60 -0.06 33.92
C PRO A 211 2.32 -0.80 32.79
N PRO A 212 3.52 -0.35 32.36
CA PRO A 212 4.35 0.70 32.97
C PRO A 212 4.12 2.12 32.41
N LEU A 213 3.23 2.32 31.43
CA LEU A 213 3.06 3.59 30.72
C LEU A 213 2.46 4.71 31.58
N ASP A 214 1.57 4.35 32.51
CA ASP A 214 1.04 5.29 33.51
C ASP A 214 2.15 5.84 34.41
N ASN A 215 3.00 4.96 34.94
CA ASN A 215 4.16 5.29 35.76
C ASN A 215 5.19 6.09 34.96
N MET A 216 5.45 5.70 33.71
CA MET A 216 6.35 6.46 32.83
C MET A 216 5.84 7.88 32.57
N LYS A 217 4.53 8.04 32.37
CA LYS A 217 3.91 9.35 32.18
C LYS A 217 3.93 10.18 33.46
N ILE A 218 3.61 9.59 34.61
CA ILE A 218 3.65 10.25 35.92
C ILE A 218 5.07 10.71 36.24
N THR A 219 6.08 9.84 36.13
CA THR A 219 7.49 10.21 36.34
C THR A 219 7.94 11.30 35.38
N SER A 220 7.52 11.26 34.11
CA SER A 220 7.87 12.31 33.14
C SER A 220 7.17 13.66 33.43
N MET A 221 6.00 13.65 34.09
CA MET A 221 5.28 14.86 34.49
C MET A 221 5.80 15.44 35.81
N GLU A 222 6.17 14.59 36.76
CA GLU A 222 6.74 14.97 38.06
C GLU A 222 8.18 15.50 37.93
N ASN A 223 8.95 14.98 36.96
CA ASN A 223 10.32 15.38 36.69
C ASN A 223 10.44 16.49 35.63
N ALA A 224 9.38 17.25 35.31
CA ALA A 224 9.51 18.34 34.31
C ALA A 224 10.56 19.41 34.69
N ASP A 225 10.90 19.52 35.98
CA ASP A 225 11.89 20.47 36.52
C ASP A 225 13.32 19.89 36.64
N ILE A 226 13.51 18.59 36.44
CA ILE A 226 14.81 17.91 36.54
C ILE A 226 14.99 17.09 35.27
N GLN A 227 16.11 17.25 34.58
CA GLN A 227 16.44 16.66 33.27
C GLN A 227 16.55 15.11 33.26
N GLU A 228 15.59 14.40 33.85
CA GLU A 228 15.53 12.95 34.01
C GLU A 228 14.49 12.34 33.07
N VAL A 229 14.99 11.73 32.01
CA VAL A 229 14.35 10.70 31.18
C VAL A 229 12.95 11.05 30.65
N THR A 230 12.93 11.60 29.43
CA THR A 230 11.68 11.84 28.69
C THR A 230 10.98 10.54 28.32
N MET A 231 9.65 10.59 28.13
CA MET A 231 8.87 9.45 27.61
C MET A 231 9.46 8.90 26.30
N LEU A 232 9.97 9.79 25.45
CA LEU A 232 10.64 9.43 24.20
C LEU A 232 11.92 8.62 24.42
N GLN A 233 12.69 8.92 25.47
CA GLN A 233 13.91 8.18 25.82
C GLN A 233 13.57 6.74 26.22
N LYS A 234 12.56 6.53 27.07
CA LYS A 234 12.12 5.18 27.46
C LYS A 234 11.58 4.39 26.27
N LEU A 235 10.81 5.04 25.40
CA LEU A 235 10.34 4.41 24.16
C LEU A 235 11.53 4.07 23.24
N SER A 236 12.50 4.97 23.09
CA SER A 236 13.69 4.69 22.28
C SER A 236 14.46 3.47 22.81
N GLU A 237 14.59 3.32 24.13
CA GLU A 237 15.20 2.15 24.77
C GLU A 237 14.40 0.86 24.52
N ILE A 238 13.07 0.89 24.70
CA ILE A 238 12.19 -0.27 24.47
C ILE A 238 12.30 -0.77 23.02
N PHE A 239 12.36 0.16 22.06
CA PHE A 239 12.41 -0.16 20.64
C PHE A 239 13.85 -0.32 20.10
N GLY A 240 14.87 -0.17 20.95
CA GLY A 240 16.28 -0.32 20.57
C GLY A 240 16.79 0.73 19.57
N LEU A 241 16.26 1.96 19.64
CA LEU A 241 16.58 3.07 18.74
C LEU A 241 17.46 4.12 19.43
N SER A 242 18.19 4.89 18.63
CA SER A 242 18.98 6.03 19.13
C SER A 242 18.06 7.17 19.55
N PHE A 243 18.09 7.52 20.85
CA PHE A 243 17.33 8.64 21.37
C PHE A 243 17.66 9.96 20.66
N GLU A 244 18.93 10.23 20.35
CA GLU A 244 19.35 11.48 19.70
C GLU A 244 18.76 11.62 18.29
N GLU A 245 18.71 10.53 17.53
CA GLU A 245 18.16 10.51 16.18
C GLU A 245 16.63 10.69 16.20
N VAL A 246 15.96 9.96 17.10
CA VAL A 246 14.49 10.08 17.28
C VAL A 246 14.12 11.49 17.75
N LEU A 247 14.86 12.07 18.70
CA LEU A 247 14.64 13.43 19.18
C LEU A 247 14.82 14.46 18.05
N THR A 248 15.84 14.28 17.22
CA THR A 248 16.09 15.13 16.05
C THR A 248 14.92 15.09 15.08
N VAL A 249 14.34 13.91 14.83
CA VAL A 249 13.15 13.75 13.99
C VAL A 249 11.93 14.41 14.64
N GLN A 250 11.78 14.27 15.96
CA GLN A 250 10.63 14.82 16.68
C GLN A 250 10.59 16.35 16.60
N VAL A 251 11.70 16.99 16.97
CA VAL A 251 11.85 18.45 17.02
C VAL A 251 11.77 19.08 15.63
N ASN A 252 12.45 18.49 14.64
CA ASN A 252 12.59 19.13 13.33
C ASN A 252 11.44 18.82 12.36
N ARG A 253 10.69 17.74 12.59
CA ARG A 253 9.67 17.28 11.62
C ARG A 253 8.30 17.10 12.25
N THR A 254 8.19 16.29 13.30
CA THR A 254 6.86 15.82 13.74
C THR A 254 6.10 16.81 14.59
N GLU A 255 6.75 17.60 15.46
CA GLU A 255 6.03 18.54 16.33
C GLU A 255 5.28 19.61 15.53
N ALA A 256 5.94 20.20 14.54
CA ALA A 256 5.31 21.19 13.66
C ALA A 256 4.12 20.59 12.89
N TYR A 257 4.25 19.34 12.43
CA TYR A 257 3.17 18.64 11.74
C TYR A 257 2.01 18.31 12.68
N PHE A 258 2.28 17.78 13.87
CA PHE A 258 1.24 17.46 14.86
C PHE A 258 0.47 18.70 15.32
N GLY A 259 1.15 19.83 15.51
CA GLY A 259 0.49 21.11 15.80
C GLY A 259 -0.32 21.69 14.65
N SER A 260 -0.08 21.24 13.41
CA SER A 260 -0.86 21.62 12.23
C SER A 260 -2.09 20.72 11.99
N LEU A 261 -2.17 19.58 12.68
CA LEU A 261 -3.34 18.71 12.57
C LEU A 261 -4.55 19.43 13.15
N PRO A 262 -5.73 19.34 12.50
CA PRO A 262 -6.92 19.99 13.01
C PRO A 262 -7.23 19.44 14.41
N HIS A 263 -7.07 20.29 15.43
CA HIS A 263 -7.70 20.11 16.72
C HIS A 263 -9.20 20.29 16.49
N ILE A 264 -9.86 19.26 15.98
CA ILE A 264 -11.31 19.21 16.13
C ILE A 264 -11.52 19.05 17.63
N ASP A 265 -11.90 20.15 18.28
CA ASP A 265 -12.65 20.15 19.53
C ASP A 265 -13.89 19.27 19.30
N GLY A 266 -13.68 17.99 19.48
CA GLY A 266 -14.64 16.93 19.37
C GLY A 266 -14.18 15.96 20.41
N GLU A 267 -14.74 16.16 21.60
CA GLU A 267 -14.74 15.24 22.72
C GLU A 267 -14.18 13.86 22.33
N LEU A 268 -13.10 13.46 23.02
CA LEU A 268 -12.86 12.05 23.33
C LEU A 268 -14.08 11.57 24.15
N ASN A 269 -15.23 11.47 23.50
CA ASN A 269 -16.46 10.94 24.05
C ASN A 269 -16.30 9.43 23.96
N VAL A 270 -15.54 8.90 24.92
CA VAL A 270 -15.63 7.51 25.33
C VAL A 270 -16.88 7.43 26.18
N SER A 271 -18.03 7.33 25.50
CA SER A 271 -19.30 6.90 26.11
C SER A 271 -19.60 5.49 25.67
#